data_AF-A0A958YW29-F1
#
_entry.id   AF-A0A958YW29-F1
#
_cell.length_a   1.000
_cell.length_b   1.000
_cell.length_c   1.000
_cell.angle_alpha   90.00
_cell.angle_beta   90.00
_cell.angle_gamma   90.00
#
_symmetry.space_group_name_H-M   'P 1'
#
loop_
_entity.id
_entity.type
_entity.pdbx_description
1 polymer ?
#
loop_
_entity_poly.entity_id
_entity_poly.type
_entity_poly.pdbx_seq_one_letter_code
_entity_poly.pdbx_strand_id
1 'polypeptide(L)'
;YDLATSENKNHIKDMEGRINTLLENPEQLEQRVQKSIKNEQTPVDDFDRVLLKKIYALIERSEKQGIQLVFILSPRNIDTETYKVSTQIPQEHFLDLSSASRFPELYSLENSFDLGHLNDQGTAFYTKLLVEEYVARNKK
;
A
#
# COMPACT_ATOMS: atom_id res chain seq x y z
N TYR A 1 -15.57 0.66 -2.59
CA TYR A 1 -16.17 -0.58 -3.11
C TYR A 1 -17.66 -0.51 -2.83
N ASP A 2 -18.46 -0.30 -3.87
CA ASP A 2 -19.87 0.03 -3.68
C ASP A 2 -20.77 -1.22 -3.76
N LEU A 3 -21.16 -1.72 -2.58
CA LEU A 3 -22.16 -2.77 -2.40
C LEU A 3 -23.45 -2.47 -3.19
N ALA A 4 -23.79 -1.20 -3.42
CA ALA A 4 -25.03 -0.79 -4.07
C ALA A 4 -25.05 -1.05 -5.59
N THR A 5 -23.92 -1.40 -6.20
CA THR A 5 -23.80 -1.57 -7.66
C THR A 5 -23.75 -3.03 -8.13
N SER A 6 -23.58 -3.99 -7.22
CA SER A 6 -23.53 -5.40 -7.56
C SER A 6 -24.94 -6.01 -7.63
N GLU A 7 -25.32 -6.57 -8.77
CA GLU A 7 -26.57 -7.34 -8.88
C GLU A 7 -26.43 -8.79 -8.37
N ASN A 8 -25.19 -9.23 -8.11
CA ASN A 8 -24.91 -10.59 -7.69
C ASN A 8 -25.04 -10.74 -6.16
N LYS A 9 -26.13 -11.37 -5.71
CA LYS A 9 -26.43 -11.61 -4.29
C LYS A 9 -25.34 -12.37 -3.53
N ASN A 10 -24.66 -13.32 -4.17
CA ASN A 10 -23.57 -14.06 -3.52
C ASN A 10 -22.37 -13.16 -3.27
N HIS A 11 -22.09 -12.25 -4.20
CA HIS A 11 -21.01 -11.27 -4.06
C HIS A 11 -21.32 -10.24 -2.96
N ILE A 12 -22.55 -9.74 -2.90
CA ILE A 12 -22.99 -8.84 -1.82
C ILE A 12 -22.79 -9.51 -0.46
N LYS A 13 -23.24 -10.76 -0.30
CA LYS A 13 -23.10 -11.51 0.96
C LYS A 13 -21.64 -11.72 1.37
N ASP A 14 -20.75 -12.00 0.41
CA ASP A 14 -19.31 -12.10 0.67
C ASP A 14 -18.74 -10.76 1.17
N MET A 15 -19.09 -9.66 0.51
CA MET A 15 -18.66 -8.32 0.87
C MET A 15 -19.17 -7.90 2.26
N GLU A 16 -20.44 -8.17 2.58
CA GLU A 16 -21.01 -7.96 3.92
C GLU A 16 -20.26 -8.80 4.97
N GLY A 17 -19.95 -10.06 4.65
CA GLY A 17 -19.16 -10.93 5.53
C GLY A 17 -17.77 -10.37 5.84
N ARG A 18 -17.10 -9.78 4.85
CA ARG A 18 -15.78 -9.15 5.01
C ARG A 18 -15.83 -7.91 5.92
N ILE A 19 -16.82 -7.04 5.72
CA ILE A 19 -17.04 -5.87 6.58
C ILE A 19 -17.36 -6.33 8.01
N ASN A 20 -18.29 -7.26 8.18
CA ASN A 20 -18.70 -7.73 9.50
C ASN A 20 -17.54 -8.38 10.25
N THR A 21 -16.71 -9.18 9.55
CA THR A 21 -15.50 -9.77 10.15
C THR A 21 -14.57 -8.70 10.71
N LEU A 22 -14.39 -7.59 9.97
CA LEU A 22 -13.57 -6.48 10.43
C LEU A 22 -14.21 -5.74 11.62
N LEU A 23 -15.53 -5.51 11.59
CA LEU A 23 -16.26 -4.84 12.67
C LEU A 23 -16.25 -5.66 13.96
N GLU A 24 -16.30 -6.99 13.86
CA GLU A 24 -16.23 -7.91 15.00
C GLU A 24 -14.81 -8.04 15.57
N ASN A 25 -13.78 -7.81 14.75
CA ASN A 25 -12.37 -7.99 15.12
C ASN A 25 -11.49 -6.79 14.69
N PRO A 26 -11.79 -5.56 15.15
CA PRO A 26 -11.09 -4.36 14.73
C PRO A 26 -9.60 -4.36 15.12
N GLU A 27 -9.21 -5.12 16.14
CA GLU A 27 -7.82 -5.30 16.58
C GLU A 27 -6.91 -5.89 15.49
N GLN A 28 -7.47 -6.54 14.47
CA GLN A 28 -6.68 -6.99 13.33
C GLN A 28 -6.07 -5.81 12.54
N LEU A 29 -6.68 -4.62 12.56
CA LEU A 29 -6.07 -3.41 11.99
C LEU A 29 -4.88 -2.95 12.82
N GLU A 30 -4.96 -3.02 14.15
CA GLU A 30 -3.83 -2.70 15.02
C GLU A 30 -2.65 -3.64 14.74
N GLN A 31 -2.91 -4.92 14.49
CA GLN A 31 -1.86 -5.85 14.06
C GLN A 31 -1.20 -5.43 12.73
N ARG A 32 -1.95 -4.83 11.81
CA ARG A 32 -1.40 -4.27 10.56
C ARG A 32 -0.54 -3.04 10.82
N VAL A 33 -0.98 -2.15 11.72
CA VAL A 33 -0.19 -0.99 12.17
C VAL A 33 1.14 -1.46 12.76
N GLN A 34 1.09 -2.37 13.73
CA GLN A 34 2.28 -2.92 14.37
C GLN A 34 3.20 -3.64 13.37
N LYS A 35 2.63 -4.37 12.40
CA LYS A 35 3.43 -4.99 11.33
C LYS A 35 4.13 -3.96 10.46
N SER A 36 3.45 -2.87 10.08
CA SER A 36 4.06 -1.77 9.33
C SER A 36 5.22 -1.16 10.09
N ILE A 37 5.00 -0.78 11.36
CA ILE A 37 6.02 -0.19 12.22
C ILE A 37 7.21 -1.14 12.39
N LYS A 38 6.95 -2.43 12.57
CA LYS A 38 8.00 -3.46 12.66
C LYS A 38 8.82 -3.55 11.37
N ASN A 39 8.18 -3.50 10.20
CA ASN A 39 8.89 -3.50 8.92
C ASN A 39 9.82 -2.29 8.81
N GLU A 40 9.34 -1.09 9.21
CA GLU A 40 10.14 0.14 9.21
C GLU A 40 11.41 0.04 10.09
N GLN A 41 11.35 -0.73 11.17
CA GLN A 41 12.46 -0.94 12.11
C GLN A 41 13.36 -2.11 11.73
N THR A 42 12.99 -2.92 10.73
CA THR A 42 13.71 -4.14 10.39
C THR A 42 14.99 -3.78 9.59
N PRO A 43 16.16 -4.34 9.94
CA PRO A 43 17.38 -4.16 9.15
C PRO A 43 17.18 -4.59 7.69
N VAL A 44 17.69 -3.79 6.76
CA VAL A 44 17.46 -3.96 5.31
C VAL A 44 18.66 -4.54 4.57
N ASP A 45 19.61 -5.15 5.28
CA ASP A 45 20.87 -5.64 4.67
C ASP A 45 20.72 -6.97 3.90
N ASP A 46 19.71 -7.76 4.26
CA ASP A 46 19.38 -9.05 3.64
C ASP A 46 18.00 -8.99 2.96
N PHE A 47 18.00 -8.97 1.64
CA PHE A 47 16.83 -8.83 0.76
C PHE A 47 17.02 -9.60 -0.55
N ASP A 48 15.91 -9.82 -1.27
CA ASP A 48 15.85 -10.53 -2.55
C ASP A 48 16.49 -9.69 -3.67
N ARG A 49 17.78 -9.96 -3.90
CA ARG A 49 18.57 -9.35 -4.96
C ARG A 49 18.07 -9.71 -6.36
N VAL A 50 17.39 -10.85 -6.54
CA VAL A 50 16.82 -11.25 -7.83
C VAL A 50 15.62 -10.37 -8.15
N LEU A 51 14.75 -10.13 -7.18
CA LEU A 51 13.63 -9.21 -7.34
C LEU A 51 14.12 -7.78 -7.60
N LEU A 52 15.11 -7.30 -6.84
CA LEU A 52 15.69 -5.97 -7.06
C LEU A 52 16.29 -5.83 -8.48
N LYS A 53 16.99 -6.86 -8.97
CA LYS A 53 17.51 -6.85 -10.35
C LYS A 53 16.40 -6.75 -11.40
N LYS A 54 15.24 -7.39 -11.17
CA LYS A 54 14.07 -7.28 -12.06
C LYS A 54 13.51 -5.86 -12.04
N ILE A 55 13.42 -5.24 -10.86
CA ILE A 55 12.98 -3.85 -10.71
C ILE A 55 13.89 -2.91 -11.50
N TYR A 56 15.21 -3.03 -11.35
CA TYR A 56 16.17 -2.22 -12.11
C TYR A 56 16.05 -2.43 -13.63
N ALA A 57 15.84 -3.67 -14.09
CA ALA A 57 15.63 -3.93 -15.51
C ALA A 57 14.36 -3.27 -16.06
N LEU A 58 13.30 -3.15 -15.24
CA LEU A 58 12.08 -2.43 -15.61
C LEU A 58 12.31 -0.91 -15.68
N ILE A 59 13.08 -0.37 -14.74
CA ILE A 59 13.48 1.05 -14.75
C ILE A 59 14.25 1.35 -16.04
N GLU A 60 15.34 0.61 -16.30
CA GLU A 60 16.20 0.82 -17.47
C GLU A 60 15.41 0.71 -18.79
N ARG A 61 14.51 -0.28 -18.88
CA ARG A 61 13.64 -0.45 -20.07
C ARG A 61 12.70 0.74 -20.25
N SER A 62 12.16 1.29 -19.17
CA SER A 62 11.24 2.43 -19.22
C SER A 62 11.98 3.70 -19.63
N GLU A 63 13.18 3.94 -19.08
CA GLU A 63 14.02 5.08 -19.43
C GLU A 63 14.42 5.08 -20.91
N LYS A 64 14.76 3.92 -21.47
CA LYS A 64 15.05 3.76 -22.91
C LYS A 64 13.85 4.13 -23.81
N GLN A 65 12.64 4.15 -23.26
CA GLN A 65 11.42 4.55 -23.95
C GLN A 65 10.98 5.99 -23.61
N GLY A 66 11.76 6.73 -22.81
CA GLY A 66 11.38 8.05 -22.30
C GLY A 66 10.25 8.00 -21.28
N ILE A 67 10.02 6.86 -20.63
CA ILE A 67 8.98 6.65 -19.61
C ILE A 67 9.63 6.71 -18.23
N GLN A 68 9.12 7.58 -17.35
CA GLN A 68 9.46 7.54 -15.94
C GLN A 68 8.60 6.50 -15.23
N LEU A 69 9.20 5.38 -14.83
CA LEU A 69 8.53 4.37 -14.02
C LEU A 69 8.59 4.76 -12.53
N VAL A 70 7.46 4.71 -11.83
CA VAL A 70 7.40 4.93 -10.38
C VAL A 70 6.71 3.74 -9.72
N PHE A 71 7.39 3.12 -8.77
CA PHE A 71 6.86 2.08 -7.91
C PHE A 71 6.22 2.71 -6.68
N ILE A 72 5.04 2.22 -6.30
CA ILE A 72 4.31 2.70 -5.13
C ILE A 72 4.17 1.55 -4.15
N LEU A 73 4.60 1.74 -2.91
CA LEU A 73 4.37 0.81 -1.82
C LEU A 73 3.06 1.18 -1.09
N SER A 74 2.02 0.37 -1.28
CA SER A 74 0.67 0.62 -0.78
C SER A 74 0.48 0.14 0.67
N PRO A 75 -0.39 0.77 1.49
CA PRO A 75 -0.62 0.36 2.87
C PRO A 75 -1.23 -1.05 3.02
N ARG A 76 -1.24 -1.56 4.27
CA ARG A 76 -1.97 -2.75 4.77
C ARG A 76 -1.49 -4.13 4.35
N ASN A 77 -0.83 -4.34 3.21
CA ASN A 77 -0.49 -5.71 2.74
C ASN A 77 0.99 -5.93 2.44
N ILE A 78 1.88 -5.35 3.24
CA ILE A 78 3.31 -5.48 3.01
C ILE A 78 3.90 -6.52 3.94
N ASP A 79 4.48 -7.54 3.35
CA ASP A 79 5.41 -8.43 4.03
C ASP A 79 6.80 -7.77 4.14
N THR A 80 7.58 -8.26 5.08
CA THR A 80 8.90 -7.70 5.39
C THR A 80 9.84 -7.74 4.18
N GLU A 81 9.75 -8.76 3.32
CA GLU A 81 10.64 -8.89 2.17
C GLU A 81 10.33 -7.83 1.11
N THR A 82 9.05 -7.65 0.79
CA THR A 82 8.59 -6.57 -0.10
C THR A 82 9.05 -5.20 0.42
N TYR A 83 8.93 -4.93 1.72
CA TYR A 83 9.42 -3.67 2.30
C TYR A 83 10.92 -3.50 2.08
N LYS A 84 11.73 -4.49 2.47
CA LYS A 84 13.19 -4.41 2.35
C LYS A 84 13.66 -4.20 0.93
N VAL A 85 13.09 -4.89 -0.06
CA VAL A 85 13.44 -4.69 -1.47
C VAL A 85 13.05 -3.29 -1.94
N SER A 86 11.87 -2.81 -1.53
CA SER A 86 11.36 -1.50 -1.92
C SER A 86 12.24 -0.36 -1.42
N THR A 87 12.84 -0.46 -0.23
CA THR A 87 13.76 0.56 0.28
C THR A 87 15.08 0.65 -0.48
N GLN A 88 15.38 -0.31 -1.37
CA GLN A 88 16.58 -0.28 -2.23
C GLN A 88 16.32 0.35 -3.60
N ILE A 89 15.06 0.68 -3.93
CA ILE A 89 14.69 1.32 -5.19
C ILE A 89 15.14 2.79 -5.14
N PRO A 90 15.74 3.34 -6.22
CA PRO A 90 16.10 4.75 -6.25
C PRO A 90 14.91 5.66 -5.96
N GLN A 91 15.13 6.74 -5.21
CA GLN A 91 14.06 7.60 -4.69
C GLN A 91 13.23 8.25 -5.82
N GLU A 92 13.85 8.53 -6.95
CA GLU A 92 13.23 9.05 -8.18
C GLU A 92 12.30 8.04 -8.88
N HIS A 93 12.33 6.78 -8.47
CA HIS A 93 11.48 5.69 -8.97
C HIS A 93 10.60 5.08 -7.87
N PHE A 94 10.56 5.66 -6.67
CA PHE A 94 9.85 5.06 -5.53
C PHE A 94 9.01 6.06 -4.74
N LEU A 95 7.83 5.63 -4.31
CA LEU A 95 6.94 6.33 -3.38
C LEU A 95 6.44 5.35 -2.31
N ASP A 96 6.75 5.67 -1.05
CA ASP A 96 6.26 4.90 0.09
C ASP A 96 5.03 5.57 0.72
N LEU A 97 3.87 4.94 0.54
CA LEU A 97 2.58 5.31 1.17
C LEU A 97 2.15 4.28 2.21
N SER A 98 3.06 3.40 2.61
CA SER A 98 2.72 2.27 3.46
C SER A 98 2.94 2.50 4.93
N SER A 99 3.77 3.48 5.29
CA SER A 99 4.13 3.70 6.68
C SER A 99 2.91 4.05 7.54
N ALA A 100 2.55 3.17 8.48
CA ALA A 100 1.53 3.46 9.48
C ALA A 100 1.97 4.56 10.46
N SER A 101 3.28 4.76 10.64
CA SER A 101 3.83 5.86 11.42
C SER A 101 3.58 7.23 10.76
N ARG A 102 3.63 7.28 9.42
CA ARG A 102 3.41 8.51 8.63
C ARG A 102 1.95 8.74 8.25
N PHE A 103 1.21 7.67 8.00
CA PHE A 103 -0.16 7.71 7.47
C PHE A 103 -1.11 6.80 8.28
N PRO A 104 -1.26 7.03 9.60
CA PRO A 104 -2.07 6.16 10.47
C PRO A 104 -3.55 6.11 10.05
N GLU A 105 -4.07 7.18 9.43
CA GLU A 105 -5.45 7.24 8.94
C GLU A 105 -5.72 6.20 7.86
N LEU A 106 -4.71 5.80 7.07
CA LEU A 106 -4.83 4.70 6.11
C LEU A 106 -5.02 3.34 6.78
N TYR A 107 -4.92 3.24 8.11
CA TYR A 107 -5.13 2.02 8.89
C TYR A 107 -6.35 2.11 9.82
N SER A 108 -7.06 3.24 9.82
CA SER A 108 -8.26 3.43 10.64
C SER A 108 -9.44 2.57 10.16
N LEU A 109 -10.30 2.18 11.10
CA LEU A 109 -11.55 1.47 10.79
C LEU A 109 -12.45 2.29 9.85
N GLU A 110 -12.49 3.61 10.05
CA GLU A 110 -13.26 4.59 9.26
C GLU A 110 -12.88 4.62 7.79
N ASN A 111 -11.62 4.32 7.46
CA ASN A 111 -11.11 4.27 6.08
C ASN A 111 -11.02 2.83 5.54
N SER A 112 -11.55 1.84 6.27
CA SER A 112 -11.47 0.43 5.92
C SER A 112 -12.77 -0.09 5.30
N PHE A 113 -12.63 -0.90 4.25
CA PHE A 113 -13.71 -1.78 3.80
C PHE A 113 -13.58 -3.15 4.47
N ASP A 114 -12.37 -3.70 4.43
CA ASP A 114 -11.99 -4.91 5.16
C ASP A 114 -10.54 -4.80 5.66
N LEU A 115 -9.98 -5.92 6.13
CA LEU A 115 -8.61 -5.95 6.65
C LEU A 115 -7.54 -5.56 5.61
N GLY A 116 -7.79 -5.79 4.32
CA GLY A 116 -6.82 -5.59 3.23
C GLY A 116 -7.10 -4.40 2.34
N HIS A 117 -8.31 -3.84 2.37
CA HIS A 117 -8.80 -2.87 1.40
C HIS A 117 -9.39 -1.64 2.07
N LEU A 118 -9.13 -0.49 1.46
CA LEU A 118 -9.75 0.78 1.82
C LEU A 118 -11.20 0.82 1.34
N ASN A 119 -12.05 1.55 2.06
CA ASN A 119 -13.35 1.96 1.56
C ASN A 119 -13.22 3.22 0.69
N ASP A 120 -14.34 3.78 0.21
CA ASP A 120 -14.29 4.93 -0.71
C ASP A 120 -13.67 6.17 -0.07
N GLN A 121 -13.93 6.40 1.22
CA GLN A 121 -13.29 7.48 1.98
C GLN A 121 -11.78 7.26 2.08
N GLY A 122 -11.36 6.05 2.44
CA GLY A 122 -9.95 5.68 2.53
C GLY A 122 -9.24 5.78 1.18
N THR A 123 -9.88 5.37 0.09
CA THR A 123 -9.34 5.51 -1.27
C THR A 123 -9.19 6.98 -1.66
N ALA A 124 -10.19 7.83 -1.38
CA ALA A 124 -10.08 9.26 -1.64
C ALA A 124 -8.92 9.90 -0.86
N PHE A 125 -8.76 9.51 0.41
CA PHE A 125 -7.64 9.96 1.25
C PHE A 125 -6.30 9.46 0.71
N TYR A 126 -6.19 8.18 0.32
CA TYR A 126 -5.00 7.61 -0.30
C TYR A 126 -4.61 8.34 -1.60
N THR A 127 -5.58 8.62 -2.48
CA THR A 127 -5.34 9.33 -3.73
C THR A 127 -4.82 10.74 -3.47
N LYS A 128 -5.36 11.44 -2.48
CA LYS A 128 -4.86 12.77 -2.07
C LYS A 128 -3.39 12.68 -1.64
N LEU A 129 -3.04 11.76 -0.73
CA LEU A 129 -1.67 11.56 -0.26
C LEU A 129 -0.70 11.20 -1.39
N LEU A 130 -1.14 10.32 -2.31
CA LEU A 130 -0.33 9.93 -3.46
C LEU A 130 0.04 11.14 -4.32
N VAL A 131 -0.92 12.02 -4.61
CA VAL A 131 -0.67 13.24 -5.39
C VAL A 131 0.27 14.18 -4.64
N GLU A 132 0.04 14.38 -3.34
CA GLU A 132 0.88 15.25 -2.49
C GLU A 132 2.34 14.78 -2.47
N GLU A 133 2.58 13.49 -2.24
CA GLU A 133 3.93 12.90 -2.22
C GLU A 133 4.59 12.95 -3.61
N TYR A 134 3.84 12.64 -4.68
CA TYR A 134 4.37 12.72 -6.04
C TYR A 134 4.78 14.16 -6.42
N VAL A 135 3.96 15.16 -6.09
CA VAL A 135 4.25 16.57 -6.37
C VAL A 135 5.42 17.07 -5.52
N ALA A 136 5.45 16.73 -4.23
CA ALA A 136 6.54 17.12 -3.32
C ALA A 136 7.90 16.58 -3.80
N ARG A 137 7.92 15.38 -4.37
CA ARG A 137 9.10 14.76 -4.94
C ARG A 137 9.63 15.51 -6.19
N ASN A 138 8.75 15.90 -7.12
CA ASN A 138 9.15 16.51 -8.38
C ASN A 138 9.47 18.02 -8.29
N LYS A 139 9.30 18.64 -7.11
CA LYS A 139 9.67 20.04 -6.85
C LYS A 139 11.13 20.22 -6.41
N LYS A 140 11.87 19.12 -6.23
CA LYS A 140 13.30 19.09 -5.88
C LYS A 140 14.15 18.90 -7.13
#